data_AF-A0A8T6XY84-F1
#
_entry.id   AF-A0A8T6XY84-F1
#
_cell.length_a   1.000
_cell.length_b   1.000
_cell.length_c   1.000
_cell.angle_alpha   90.00
_cell.angle_beta   90.00
_cell.angle_gamma   90.00
#
_symmetry.space_group_name_H-M   'P 1'
#
loop_
_entity.id
_entity.type
_entity.pdbx_description
1 polymer ?
#
loop_
_entity_poly.entity_id
_entity_poly.type
_entity_poly.pdbx_seq_one_letter_code
_entity_poly.pdbx_strand_id
1 'polypeptide(L)'
;TRFTGLLNLGLEEISLFDGRLGLRSGGHYRWSWYGTAARLETLAISPTLNLRPLPGLNLSLGESFRLVRGRSPFAFDREERLNRVDLNGNWHFEGLKGSFSTAYDLEGGEFIPLELGLGYQLGISATSLELGYDLNRGYLQKASLREALSGEGWSLSASTSYDFIK
;
A
#
# COMPACT_ATOMS: atom_id res chain seq x y z
N THR A 1 34.52 29.83 10.35
CA THR A 1 34.18 28.40 10.51
C THR A 1 32.92 28.12 9.72
N ARG A 2 32.96 27.23 8.72
CA ARG A 2 31.76 26.86 7.95
C ARG A 2 30.99 25.82 8.74
N PHE A 3 29.80 26.18 9.23
CA PHE A 3 28.92 25.22 9.89
C PHE A 3 28.27 24.35 8.82
N THR A 4 28.40 23.03 8.99
CA THR A 4 27.65 22.03 8.25
C THR A 4 26.78 21.33 9.27
N GLY A 5 25.49 21.20 8.99
CA GLY A 5 24.57 20.54 9.90
C GLY A 5 23.50 19.78 9.13
N LEU A 6 22.89 18.83 9.82
CA LEU A 6 21.83 18.00 9.30
C LEU A 6 20.73 17.91 10.34
N LEU A 7 19.49 18.10 9.89
CA LEU A 7 18.30 17.99 10.72
C LEU A 7 17.40 16.90 10.14
N ASN A 8 17.16 15.87 10.94
CA ASN A 8 16.16 14.85 10.66
C ASN A 8 15.04 15.02 11.68
N LEU A 9 13.81 15.16 11.19
CA LEU A 9 12.65 15.18 12.06
C LEU A 9 11.60 14.26 11.46
N GLY A 10 11.09 13.38 12.31
CA GLY A 10 10.11 12.37 11.97
C GLY A 10 8.94 12.47 12.93
N LEU A 11 7.76 12.35 12.38
CA LEU A 11 6.53 12.06 13.09
C LEU A 11 6.17 10.62 12.73
N GLU A 12 6.31 9.70 13.69
CA GLU A 12 6.05 8.28 13.44
C GLU A 12 4.57 8.06 13.12
N GLU A 13 3.67 8.54 13.98
CA GLU A 13 2.23 8.45 13.75
C GLU A 13 1.47 9.46 14.61
N ILE A 14 0.49 10.14 14.01
CA ILE A 14 -0.63 10.75 14.74
C ILE A 14 -1.89 10.00 14.31
N SER A 15 -2.61 9.44 15.28
CA SER A 15 -3.94 8.88 15.10
C SER A 15 -4.98 9.86 15.66
N LEU A 16 -5.91 10.28 14.81
CA LEU A 16 -7.08 11.06 15.19
C LEU A 16 -8.32 10.16 15.07
N PHE A 17 -9.17 10.23 16.10
CA PHE A 17 -10.36 9.40 16.28
C PHE A 17 -10.05 7.93 16.55
N ASP A 18 -10.86 7.31 17.41
CA ASP A 18 -10.84 5.88 17.67
C ASP A 18 -12.23 5.30 17.35
N GLY A 19 -12.28 4.11 16.75
CA GLY A 19 -13.52 3.43 16.35
C GLY A 19 -13.72 3.28 14.84
N ARG A 20 -14.88 3.74 14.33
CA ARG A 20 -15.34 3.50 12.94
C ARG A 20 -14.68 4.37 11.89
N LEU A 21 -14.02 5.44 12.31
CA LEU A 21 -13.25 6.36 11.48
C LEU A 21 -11.94 6.58 12.22
N GLY A 22 -10.82 6.45 11.53
CA GLY A 22 -9.50 6.76 12.07
C GLY A 22 -8.67 7.44 11.00
N LEU A 23 -8.05 8.56 11.34
CA LEU A 23 -7.09 9.22 10.46
C LEU A 23 -5.69 9.02 11.05
N ARG A 24 -4.81 8.41 10.27
CA ARG A 24 -3.40 8.22 10.61
C ARG A 24 -2.55 9.10 9.72
N SER A 25 -1.52 9.73 10.25
CA SER A 25 -0.56 10.44 9.43
C SER A 25 0.83 10.31 10.05
N GLY A 26 1.79 9.91 9.24
CA GLY A 26 3.20 9.96 9.56
C GLY A 26 3.95 10.79 8.53
N GLY A 27 5.15 11.22 8.86
CA GLY A 27 5.99 11.94 7.92
C GLY A 27 7.41 12.08 8.41
N HIS A 28 8.33 12.24 7.47
CA HIS A 28 9.72 12.52 7.79
C HIS A 28 10.25 13.61 6.87
N TYR A 29 11.13 14.44 7.40
CA TYR A 29 11.85 15.43 6.61
C TYR A 29 13.31 15.47 7.01
N ARG A 30 14.14 15.72 6.01
CA ARG A 30 15.59 15.82 6.13
C ARG A 30 16.07 17.10 5.47
N TRP A 31 16.77 17.92 6.24
CA TRP A 31 17.38 19.17 5.78
C TRP A 31 18.90 19.11 5.98
N SER A 32 19.63 19.69 5.04
CA SER A 32 21.05 19.97 5.17
C SER A 32 21.32 21.45 5.03
N TRP A 33 22.34 21.93 5.76
CA TRP A 33 22.78 23.32 5.71
C TRP A 33 24.28 23.39 5.44
N TYR A 34 24.68 24.28 4.54
CA TYR A 34 26.07 24.58 4.21
C TYR A 34 26.28 26.09 4.24
N GLY A 35 26.84 26.60 5.34
CA GLY A 35 26.92 28.06 5.56
C GLY A 35 25.53 28.66 5.78
N THR A 36 25.12 29.64 4.96
CA THR A 36 23.79 30.25 5.01
C THR A 36 22.76 29.54 4.11
N ALA A 37 23.20 28.58 3.29
CA ALA A 37 22.32 27.86 2.39
C ALA A 37 21.67 26.67 3.10
N ALA A 38 20.33 26.67 3.17
CA ALA A 38 19.50 25.58 3.63
C ALA A 38 18.93 24.82 2.42
N ARG A 39 18.91 23.47 2.46
CA ARG A 39 18.28 22.65 1.42
C ARG A 39 17.47 21.52 2.05
N LEU A 40 16.22 21.37 1.62
CA LEU A 40 15.41 20.18 1.85
C LEU A 40 15.92 19.04 0.96
N GLU A 41 16.35 17.94 1.57
CA GLU A 41 16.87 16.75 0.87
C GLU A 41 15.77 15.70 0.66
N THR A 42 14.96 15.48 1.70
CA THR A 42 13.87 14.51 1.63
C THR A 42 12.65 15.06 2.37
N LEU A 43 11.48 14.88 1.78
CA LEU A 43 10.19 15.04 2.42
C LEU A 43 9.35 13.81 2.09
N ALA A 44 8.81 13.13 3.10
CA ALA A 44 7.76 12.16 2.87
C ALA A 44 6.62 12.34 3.86
N ILE A 45 5.40 12.20 3.37
CA ILE A 45 4.16 12.34 4.13
C ILE A 45 3.23 11.22 3.66
N SER A 46 2.63 10.52 4.61
CA SER A 46 1.73 9.41 4.32
C SER A 46 0.47 9.46 5.19
N PRO A 47 -0.52 10.31 4.86
CA PRO A 47 -1.82 10.25 5.52
C PRO A 47 -2.57 8.98 5.09
N THR A 48 -3.35 8.42 6.00
CA THR A 48 -4.19 7.24 5.77
C THR A 48 -5.50 7.39 6.53
N LEU A 49 -6.59 7.44 5.79
CA LEU A 49 -7.94 7.38 6.31
C LEU A 49 -8.37 5.92 6.41
N ASN A 50 -8.76 5.47 7.60
CA ASN A 50 -9.32 4.16 7.86
C ASN A 50 -10.80 4.28 8.23
N LEU A 51 -11.62 3.42 7.66
CA LEU A 51 -13.06 3.37 7.83
C LEU A 51 -13.48 1.94 8.19
N ARG A 52 -14.14 1.78 9.33
CA ARG A 52 -14.70 0.52 9.82
C ARG A 52 -16.20 0.68 10.04
N PRO A 53 -16.99 0.79 8.96
CA PRO A 53 -18.41 1.15 9.05
C PRO A 53 -19.24 0.10 9.79
N LEU A 54 -18.85 -1.18 9.70
CA LEU A 54 -19.52 -2.33 10.29
C LEU A 54 -18.46 -3.33 10.82
N PRO A 55 -18.80 -4.17 11.81
CA PRO A 55 -17.91 -5.25 12.24
C PRO A 55 -17.50 -6.13 11.06
N GLY A 56 -16.22 -6.45 10.97
CA GLY A 56 -15.69 -7.29 9.90
C GLY A 56 -15.36 -6.55 8.60
N LEU A 57 -15.79 -5.30 8.36
CA LEU A 57 -15.43 -4.50 7.17
C LEU A 57 -14.46 -3.39 7.54
N ASN A 58 -13.32 -3.33 6.84
CA ASN A 58 -12.31 -2.27 6.97
C ASN A 58 -11.91 -1.76 5.59
N LEU A 59 -11.98 -0.45 5.40
CA LEU A 59 -11.56 0.25 4.20
C LEU A 59 -10.46 1.24 4.57
N SER A 60 -9.42 1.35 3.74
CA SER A 60 -8.38 2.35 3.90
C SER A 60 -8.11 3.10 2.61
N LEU A 61 -7.94 4.42 2.74
CA LEU A 61 -7.51 5.32 1.68
C LEU A 61 -6.22 5.99 2.16
N GLY A 62 -5.11 5.65 1.54
CA GLY A 62 -3.80 6.23 1.81
C GLY A 62 -3.40 7.19 0.70
N GLU A 63 -2.67 8.24 1.05
CA GLU A 63 -1.85 8.99 0.11
C GLU A 63 -0.40 8.84 0.55
N SER A 64 0.51 8.65 -0.40
CA SER A 64 1.94 8.60 -0.14
C SER A 64 2.63 9.61 -1.03
N PHE A 65 3.14 10.67 -0.42
CA PHE A 65 3.96 11.66 -1.07
C PHE A 65 5.41 11.49 -0.61
N ARG A 66 6.34 11.40 -1.55
CA ARG A 66 7.78 11.45 -1.28
C ARG A 66 8.45 12.34 -2.31
N LEU A 67 9.34 13.18 -1.83
CA LEU A 67 10.22 14.02 -2.62
C LEU A 67 11.64 13.81 -2.13
N VAL A 68 12.53 13.37 -3.01
CA VAL A 68 13.97 13.26 -2.75
C VAL A 68 14.72 14.14 -3.73
N ARG A 69 15.58 15.01 -3.19
CA ARG A 69 16.43 15.94 -3.94
C ARG A 69 17.89 15.70 -3.57
N GLY A 70 18.56 14.81 -4.30
CA GLY A 70 19.94 14.39 -4.02
C GLY A 70 21.00 14.95 -4.99
N ARG A 71 22.13 15.40 -4.43
CA ARG A 71 23.40 15.69 -5.12
C ARG A 71 24.32 14.46 -5.06
N SER A 72 24.56 13.80 -6.19
CA SER A 72 25.85 13.15 -6.44
C SER A 72 26.75 14.18 -7.12
N PRO A 73 28.07 14.25 -6.83
CA PRO A 73 28.99 15.07 -7.62
C PRO A 73 29.07 14.65 -9.10
N PHE A 74 28.49 13.51 -9.46
CA PHE A 74 28.50 12.94 -10.82
C PHE A 74 27.12 12.68 -11.41
N ALA A 75 26.01 13.10 -10.76
CA ALA A 75 24.67 12.93 -11.32
C ALA A 75 23.90 14.26 -11.26
N PHE A 76 23.44 14.70 -12.42
CA PHE A 76 22.50 15.79 -12.61
C PHE A 76 21.31 15.67 -11.64
N ASP A 77 20.79 16.81 -11.20
CA ASP A 77 19.68 17.00 -10.26
C ASP A 77 18.49 16.04 -10.52
N ARG A 78 18.54 14.83 -9.97
CA ARG A 78 17.44 13.88 -10.06
C ARG A 78 16.50 14.15 -8.90
N GLU A 79 15.39 14.79 -9.22
CA GLU A 79 14.21 14.82 -8.36
C GLU A 79 13.52 13.46 -8.49
N GLU A 80 13.49 12.68 -7.41
CA GLU A 80 12.65 11.49 -7.33
C GLU A 80 11.40 11.90 -6.56
N ARG A 81 10.27 11.86 -7.26
CA ARG A 81 8.98 12.17 -6.70
C ARG A 81 8.13 10.89 -6.78
N LEU A 82 7.40 10.63 -5.70
CA LEU A 82 6.41 9.57 -5.61
C LEU A 82 5.15 10.26 -5.12
N ASN A 83 4.06 10.09 -5.84
CA ASN A 83 2.78 10.61 -5.44
C ASN A 83 1.72 9.56 -5.78
N ARG A 84 1.25 8.83 -4.77
CA ARG A 84 0.40 7.66 -4.97
C ARG A 84 -0.79 7.70 -4.03
N VAL A 85 -1.97 7.36 -4.55
CA VAL A 85 -3.18 7.15 -3.75
C VAL A 85 -3.45 5.66 -3.69
N ASP A 86 -3.50 5.10 -2.49
CA ASP A 86 -3.77 3.68 -2.23
C ASP A 86 -5.20 3.52 -1.74
N LEU A 87 -5.93 2.58 -2.34
CA LEU A 87 -7.26 2.21 -1.90
C LEU A 87 -7.27 0.72 -1.58
N ASN A 88 -7.57 0.39 -0.33
CA ASN A 88 -7.66 -0.99 0.11
C ASN A 88 -8.97 -1.22 0.85
N GLY A 89 -9.43 -2.46 0.81
CA GLY A 89 -10.51 -2.91 1.66
C GLY A 89 -10.39 -4.38 1.97
N ASN A 90 -10.87 -4.76 3.14
CA ASN A 90 -11.07 -6.15 3.50
C ASN A 90 -12.40 -6.29 4.23
N TRP A 91 -13.01 -7.45 4.07
CA TRP A 91 -14.22 -7.80 4.79
C TRP A 91 -14.19 -9.26 5.24
N HIS A 92 -14.85 -9.54 6.34
CA HIS A 92 -15.03 -10.89 6.85
C HIS A 92 -16.43 -11.04 7.46
N PHE A 93 -17.21 -11.99 6.92
CA PHE A 93 -18.56 -12.31 7.36
C PHE A 93 -18.76 -13.82 7.30
N GLU A 94 -19.07 -14.45 8.44
CA GLU A 94 -19.54 -15.85 8.52
C GLU A 94 -18.69 -16.86 7.70
N GLY A 95 -17.36 -16.81 7.86
CA GLY A 95 -16.43 -17.71 7.16
C GLY A 95 -16.09 -17.27 5.72
N LEU A 96 -16.81 -16.31 5.15
CA LEU A 96 -16.41 -15.59 3.93
C LEU A 96 -15.43 -14.47 4.30
N LYS A 97 -14.33 -14.36 3.56
CA LYS A 97 -13.44 -13.21 3.59
C LYS A 97 -13.26 -12.65 2.19
N GLY A 98 -13.07 -11.36 2.08
CA GLY A 98 -12.66 -10.76 0.83
C GLY A 98 -11.75 -9.57 1.05
N SER A 99 -11.03 -9.22 0.02
CA SER A 99 -10.12 -8.09 0.01
C SER A 99 -10.05 -7.50 -1.38
N PHE A 100 -9.76 -6.21 -1.44
CA PHE A 100 -9.33 -5.56 -2.65
C PHE A 100 -8.20 -4.58 -2.34
N SER A 101 -7.30 -4.40 -3.29
CA SER A 101 -6.28 -3.37 -3.23
C SER A 101 -5.99 -2.85 -4.63
N THR A 102 -5.93 -1.54 -4.76
CA THR A 102 -5.45 -0.87 -5.96
C THR A 102 -4.76 0.42 -5.55
N ALA A 103 -4.04 1.02 -6.48
CA ALA A 103 -3.48 2.33 -6.26
C ALA A 103 -3.45 3.12 -7.56
N TYR A 104 -3.34 4.43 -7.45
CA TYR A 104 -3.21 5.34 -8.56
C TYR A 104 -1.92 6.14 -8.41
N ASP A 105 -1.04 6.03 -9.39
CA ASP A 105 0.14 6.88 -9.49
C ASP A 105 -0.28 8.23 -10.09
N LEU A 106 -0.23 9.28 -9.27
CA LEU A 106 -0.61 10.64 -9.64
C LEU A 106 0.41 11.29 -10.59
N GLU A 107 1.64 10.78 -10.67
CA GLU A 107 2.67 11.29 -11.57
C GLU A 107 2.64 10.59 -12.91
N GLY A 108 2.58 9.25 -12.89
CA GLY A 108 2.45 8.43 -14.10
C GLY A 108 1.07 8.54 -14.74
N GLY A 109 0.04 8.89 -13.97
CA GLY A 109 -1.34 8.94 -14.42
C GLY A 109 -1.97 7.56 -14.63
N GLU A 110 -1.41 6.52 -14.02
CA GLU A 110 -1.78 5.11 -14.23
C GLU A 110 -2.21 4.43 -12.94
N PHE A 111 -3.15 3.51 -13.05
CA PHE A 111 -3.52 2.59 -11.97
C PHE A 111 -2.50 1.46 -11.83
N ILE A 112 -2.17 1.13 -10.60
CA ILE A 112 -1.62 -0.18 -10.26
C ILE A 112 -2.77 -1.19 -10.34
N PRO A 113 -2.55 -2.40 -10.90
CA PRO A 113 -3.58 -3.41 -11.05
C PRO A 113 -4.43 -3.60 -9.78
N LEU A 114 -5.73 -3.75 -9.99
CA LEU A 114 -6.67 -4.09 -8.94
C LEU A 114 -6.48 -5.56 -8.58
N GLU A 115 -6.03 -5.82 -7.37
CA GLU A 115 -5.98 -7.15 -6.79
C GLU A 115 -7.27 -7.38 -5.99
N LEU A 116 -7.98 -8.47 -6.28
CA LEU A 116 -9.15 -8.93 -5.57
C LEU A 116 -8.84 -10.29 -4.95
N GLY A 117 -9.18 -10.46 -3.68
CA GLY A 117 -9.12 -11.74 -2.99
C GLY A 117 -10.50 -12.10 -2.47
N LEU A 118 -10.92 -13.33 -2.67
CA LEU A 118 -12.10 -13.93 -2.06
C LEU A 118 -11.68 -15.23 -1.40
N GLY A 119 -12.20 -15.51 -0.22
CA GLY A 119 -11.93 -16.74 0.49
C GLY A 119 -13.14 -17.20 1.26
N TYR A 120 -13.25 -18.51 1.43
CA TYR A 120 -14.30 -19.14 2.19
C TYR A 120 -13.70 -20.27 3.01
N GLN A 121 -14.02 -20.32 4.30
CA GLN A 121 -13.59 -21.38 5.20
C GLN A 121 -14.80 -22.06 5.83
N LEU A 122 -14.86 -23.39 5.70
CA LEU A 122 -15.89 -24.23 6.28
C LEU A 122 -15.25 -25.46 6.92
N GLY A 123 -15.17 -25.47 8.25
CA GLY A 123 -14.57 -26.55 9.01
C GLY A 123 -13.12 -26.80 8.62
N ILE A 124 -12.85 -27.98 8.08
CA ILE A 124 -11.52 -28.41 7.63
C ILE A 124 -11.14 -27.88 6.24
N SER A 125 -12.06 -27.24 5.52
CA SER A 125 -11.86 -26.76 4.14
C SER A 125 -11.68 -25.26 4.05
N ALA A 126 -10.76 -24.81 3.20
CA ALA A 126 -10.53 -23.41 2.88
C ALA A 126 -10.30 -23.24 1.37
N THR A 127 -11.17 -22.44 0.75
CA THR A 127 -11.10 -22.04 -0.66
C THR A 127 -10.64 -20.58 -0.74
N SER A 128 -9.78 -20.25 -1.70
CA SER A 128 -9.47 -18.86 -2.03
C SER A 128 -9.32 -18.63 -3.53
N LEU A 129 -9.91 -17.56 -4.02
CA LEU A 129 -9.80 -17.04 -5.38
C LEU A 129 -9.10 -15.69 -5.32
N GLU A 130 -8.04 -15.49 -6.12
CA GLU A 130 -7.40 -14.19 -6.30
C GLU A 130 -7.48 -13.79 -7.77
N LEU A 131 -7.77 -12.52 -8.03
CA LEU A 131 -7.88 -11.96 -9.38
C LEU A 131 -7.05 -10.67 -9.44
N GLY A 132 -6.19 -10.55 -10.44
CA GLY A 132 -5.49 -9.30 -10.76
C GLY A 132 -6.09 -8.71 -12.04
N TYR A 133 -6.54 -7.46 -12.00
CA TYR A 133 -7.19 -6.77 -13.12
C TYR A 133 -6.50 -5.46 -13.47
N ASP A 134 -6.12 -5.29 -14.73
CA ASP A 134 -5.54 -4.05 -15.25
C ASP A 134 -6.64 -3.00 -15.44
N LEU A 135 -6.71 -2.02 -14.55
CA LEU A 135 -7.68 -0.93 -14.64
C LEU A 135 -7.39 0.02 -15.81
N ASN A 136 -6.14 0.14 -16.26
CA ASN A 136 -5.78 1.03 -17.37
C ASN A 136 -6.17 0.43 -18.72
N ARG A 137 -5.97 -0.88 -18.87
CA ARG A 137 -6.18 -1.60 -20.14
C ARG A 137 -7.48 -2.39 -20.19
N GLY A 138 -8.16 -2.56 -19.06
CA GLY A 138 -9.46 -3.20 -18.96
C GLY A 138 -9.45 -4.71 -19.19
N TYR A 139 -8.45 -5.43 -18.70
CA TYR A 139 -8.41 -6.90 -18.81
C TYR A 139 -7.87 -7.58 -17.56
N LEU A 140 -8.26 -8.83 -17.38
CA LEU A 140 -7.79 -9.69 -16.30
C LEU A 140 -6.34 -10.11 -16.56
N GLN A 141 -5.42 -9.77 -15.67
CA GLN A 141 -3.99 -10.12 -15.77
C GLN A 141 -3.69 -11.46 -15.12
N LYS A 142 -4.38 -11.80 -14.03
CA LYS A 142 -4.12 -13.01 -13.26
C LYS A 142 -5.40 -13.56 -12.65
N ALA A 143 -5.50 -14.88 -12.59
CA ALA A 143 -6.47 -15.58 -11.76
C ALA A 143 -5.77 -16.73 -11.02
N SER A 144 -5.97 -16.83 -9.72
CA SER A 144 -5.50 -17.96 -8.91
C SER A 144 -6.66 -18.55 -8.13
N LEU A 145 -6.74 -19.87 -8.07
CA LEU A 145 -7.67 -20.61 -7.23
C LEU A 145 -6.85 -21.57 -6.36
N ARG A 146 -7.13 -21.59 -5.07
CA ARG A 146 -6.51 -22.50 -4.11
C ARG A 146 -7.59 -23.16 -3.27
N GLU A 147 -7.44 -24.45 -3.09
CA GLU A 147 -8.21 -25.27 -2.18
C GLU A 147 -7.26 -25.89 -1.17
N ALA A 148 -7.61 -25.82 0.11
CA ALA A 148 -6.85 -26.42 1.19
C ALA A 148 -7.79 -27.18 2.12
N LEU A 149 -7.37 -28.39 2.51
CA LEU A 149 -8.02 -29.23 3.48
C LEU A 149 -7.03 -29.48 4.62
N SER A 150 -7.44 -29.32 5.87
CA SER A 150 -6.58 -29.55 7.04
C SER A 150 -7.34 -30.22 8.17
N GLY A 151 -6.77 -31.28 8.74
CA GLY A 151 -7.27 -31.95 9.93
C GLY A 151 -6.17 -32.19 10.94
N GLU A 152 -6.46 -32.96 11.98
CA GLU A 152 -5.46 -33.25 13.01
C GLU A 152 -4.33 -34.11 12.43
N GLY A 153 -3.13 -33.52 12.33
CA GLY A 153 -1.93 -34.18 11.83
C GLY A 153 -1.78 -34.26 10.31
N TRP A 154 -2.68 -33.66 9.51
CA TRP A 154 -2.57 -33.66 8.05
C TRP A 154 -3.03 -32.36 7.39
N SER A 155 -2.46 -32.05 6.23
CA SER A 155 -2.88 -30.95 5.37
C SER A 155 -2.69 -31.32 3.91
N LEU A 156 -3.67 -31.01 3.07
CA LEU A 156 -3.64 -31.17 1.63
C LEU A 156 -3.99 -29.82 1.00
N SER A 157 -3.25 -29.41 -0.03
CA SER A 157 -3.62 -28.21 -0.80
C SER A 157 -3.40 -28.43 -2.29
N ALA A 158 -4.33 -27.91 -3.08
CA ALA A 158 -4.20 -27.78 -4.52
C ALA A 158 -4.35 -26.31 -4.89
N SER A 159 -3.54 -25.85 -5.84
CA SER A 159 -3.68 -24.51 -6.39
C SER A 159 -3.47 -24.53 -7.89
N THR A 160 -4.24 -23.72 -8.59
CA THR A 160 -4.04 -23.40 -9.99
C THR A 160 -3.96 -21.89 -10.15
N SER A 161 -3.14 -21.45 -11.10
CA SER A 161 -2.99 -20.05 -11.43
C SER A 161 -2.78 -19.89 -12.91
N TYR A 162 -3.36 -18.85 -13.47
CA TYR A 162 -3.21 -18.49 -14.85
C TYR A 162 -2.86 -17.01 -14.97
N ASP A 163 -1.74 -16.74 -15.62
CA ASP A 163 -1.32 -15.40 -16.01
C ASP A 163 -1.77 -15.17 -17.45
N PHE A 164 -2.62 -14.18 -17.64
CA PHE A 164 -3.15 -13.82 -18.95
C PHE A 164 -2.10 -13.01 -19.70
N ILE A 165 -1.47 -13.65 -20.68
CA ILE A 165 -0.53 -12.99 -21.60
C ILE A 165 -1.34 -12.25 -22.66
N LYS A 166 -0.96 -11.00 -22.92
CA LYS A 166 -1.54 -10.17 -23.97
C LYS A 166 -0.96 -10.52 -25.33
#